data_AF-A0A448ZKV1-F1
#
_entry.id   AF-A0A448ZKV1-F1
#
_cell.length_a   1.000
_cell.length_b   1.000
_cell.length_c   1.000
_cell.angle_alpha   90.00
_cell.angle_beta   90.00
_cell.angle_gamma   90.00
#
_symmetry.space_group_name_H-M   'P 1'
#
loop_
_entity.id
_entity.type
_entity.pdbx_description
1 polymer ?
#
loop_
_entity_poly.entity_id
_entity_poly.type
_entity_poly.pdbx_seq_one_letter_code
_entity_poly.pdbx_strand_id
1 'polypeptide(L)'
;MASGLAASIRGSTESDTFDLAGQTPATVTTNITQAFKDPFPIDEMIRITFVTGAGKLGRQKYDEGCAKAVTSSLRALGFDEDRAASCVRECAGLFKLQHDTGKNLKTVVVFPRINDASDPGGGDDNEGGGASGSDDSLLLQRGSPEEMIALSPISMFPNLLKNRCPSWSQKKGCNAAISDIQRLVSSLEERLMEGVILDDNEQAFYDTMSVDDLKEKHNIVKEAMQKQVETDGNITPEEHKQLLTQVSDRLDTINADLEAAKIENKPKKAEKLSNMKTKVQQRQAMLRKITPKNPAPLRYQSEIENLNVELIPLLKLEDSTKGRLLSVKETKTLARKDEILEEITQLENDSRGWFEDDASFALRVKKSKAAAKQASKASAKKSSTSAKKSSSTNTSAWMSSSSLGRRPVAKARGKVRGAKKKTSGGSGGVFAAMMDDSDSD
;
A
#
# COMPACT_ATOMS: atom_id res chain seq x y z
N MET A 1 -27.42 5.65 -35.70
CA MET A 1 -27.83 7.03 -35.38
C MET A 1 -27.79 7.19 -33.87
N ALA A 2 -26.63 7.56 -33.31
CA ALA A 2 -26.52 7.81 -31.87
C ALA A 2 -27.36 9.06 -31.51
N SER A 3 -28.07 9.00 -30.39
CA SER A 3 -28.82 10.17 -29.89
C SER A 3 -27.85 11.33 -29.59
N GLY A 4 -28.27 12.58 -29.81
CA GLY A 4 -27.39 13.75 -29.70
C GLY A 4 -26.66 13.88 -28.35
N LEU A 5 -27.26 13.38 -27.27
CA LEU A 5 -26.63 13.36 -25.95
C LEU A 5 -25.49 12.32 -25.86
N ALA A 6 -25.66 11.12 -26.42
CA ALA A 6 -24.62 10.10 -26.40
C ALA A 6 -23.38 10.54 -27.19
N ALA A 7 -23.59 11.19 -28.34
CA ALA A 7 -22.51 11.77 -29.13
C ALA A 7 -21.80 12.90 -28.36
N SER A 8 -22.56 13.77 -27.67
CA SER A 8 -21.97 14.84 -26.85
C SER A 8 -21.14 14.31 -25.68
N ILE A 9 -21.60 13.23 -25.03
CA ILE A 9 -20.85 12.58 -23.95
C ILE A 9 -19.54 11.99 -24.49
N ARG A 10 -19.58 11.31 -25.64
CA ARG A 10 -18.37 10.71 -26.25
C ARG A 10 -17.39 11.74 -26.80
N GLY A 11 -17.87 12.95 -27.15
CA GLY A 11 -17.04 14.05 -27.60
C GLY A 11 -16.35 14.84 -26.47
N SER A 12 -16.64 14.53 -25.21
CA SER A 12 -15.99 15.20 -24.07
C SER A 12 -14.53 14.77 -23.93
N THR A 13 -13.61 15.69 -24.15
CA THR A 13 -12.16 15.53 -23.90
C THR A 13 -11.74 15.97 -22.51
N GLU A 14 -12.66 16.60 -21.76
CA GLU A 14 -12.44 17.10 -20.41
C GLU A 14 -13.55 16.65 -19.45
N SER A 15 -13.33 16.88 -18.15
CA SER A 15 -14.30 16.57 -17.10
C SER A 15 -15.57 17.43 -17.20
N ASP A 16 -16.67 16.85 -17.69
CA ASP A 16 -17.91 17.57 -17.99
C ASP A 16 -19.11 17.16 -17.12
N THR A 17 -20.14 18.01 -17.06
CA THR A 17 -21.38 17.80 -16.32
C THR A 17 -22.60 17.88 -17.23
N PHE A 18 -23.34 16.77 -17.32
CA PHE A 18 -24.56 16.64 -18.12
C PHE A 18 -25.80 16.68 -17.22
N ASP A 19 -26.67 17.65 -17.47
CA ASP A 19 -27.94 17.78 -16.77
C ASP A 19 -29.03 16.91 -17.43
N LEU A 20 -29.63 15.99 -16.68
CA LEU A 20 -30.68 15.09 -17.17
C LEU A 20 -32.09 15.63 -16.91
N ALA A 21 -32.23 16.93 -16.59
CA ALA A 21 -33.53 17.58 -16.44
C ALA A 21 -34.42 17.37 -17.68
N GLY A 22 -35.67 16.94 -17.47
CA GLY A 22 -36.65 16.72 -18.54
C GLY A 22 -36.42 15.46 -19.40
N GLN A 23 -35.42 14.63 -19.10
CA GLN A 23 -35.19 13.37 -19.82
C GLN A 23 -36.00 12.23 -19.19
N THR A 24 -36.57 11.36 -20.04
CA THR A 24 -37.28 10.16 -19.55
C THR A 24 -36.28 9.04 -19.21
N PRO A 25 -36.61 8.13 -18.27
CA PRO A 25 -35.74 6.99 -17.94
C PRO A 25 -35.33 6.13 -19.14
N ALA A 26 -36.24 5.93 -20.10
CA ALA A 26 -35.98 5.15 -21.32
C ALA A 26 -34.95 5.84 -22.24
N THR A 27 -35.06 7.16 -22.39
CA THR A 27 -34.09 7.97 -23.14
C THR A 27 -32.72 7.96 -22.46
N VAL A 28 -32.68 8.09 -21.13
CA VAL A 28 -31.45 8.03 -20.34
C VAL A 28 -30.75 6.68 -20.51
N THR A 29 -31.47 5.57 -20.38
CA THR A 29 -30.90 4.23 -20.60
C THR A 29 -30.29 4.10 -21.99
N THR A 30 -31.01 4.51 -23.03
CA THR A 30 -30.50 4.44 -24.41
C THR A 30 -29.22 5.28 -24.59
N ASN A 31 -29.19 6.49 -24.04
CA ASN A 31 -28.05 7.40 -24.17
C ASN A 31 -26.82 6.91 -23.40
N ILE A 32 -26.99 6.42 -22.18
CA ILE A 32 -25.91 5.87 -21.37
C ILE A 32 -25.38 4.58 -22.01
N THR A 33 -26.26 3.69 -22.47
CA THR A 33 -25.84 2.49 -23.20
C THR A 33 -25.05 2.84 -24.44
N GLN A 34 -25.49 3.79 -25.27
CA GLN A 34 -24.76 4.18 -26.48
C GLN A 34 -23.44 4.91 -26.18
N ALA A 35 -23.37 5.69 -25.10
CA ALA A 35 -22.19 6.47 -24.75
C ALA A 35 -21.06 5.60 -24.16
N PHE A 36 -21.39 4.63 -23.30
CA PHE A 36 -20.42 3.85 -22.53
C PHE A 36 -20.27 2.39 -23.00
N LYS A 37 -20.92 2.00 -24.11
CA LYS A 37 -20.77 0.65 -24.67
C LYS A 37 -19.34 0.36 -25.12
N ASP A 38 -18.70 1.34 -25.76
CA ASP A 38 -17.31 1.21 -26.19
C ASP A 38 -16.42 2.14 -25.36
N PRO A 39 -15.14 1.82 -25.17
CA PRO A 39 -14.23 2.69 -24.43
C PRO A 39 -14.02 4.03 -25.15
N PHE A 40 -13.64 5.05 -24.37
CA PHE A 40 -13.41 6.40 -24.84
C PHE A 40 -12.02 6.52 -25.48
N PRO A 41 -11.91 7.19 -26.65
CA PRO A 41 -10.63 7.42 -27.31
C PRO A 41 -9.94 8.67 -26.73
N ILE A 42 -9.55 8.62 -25.46
CA ILE A 42 -8.93 9.73 -24.73
C ILE A 42 -7.72 9.23 -23.93
N ASP A 43 -6.66 10.05 -23.89
CA ASP A 43 -5.42 9.72 -23.19
C ASP A 43 -5.46 10.10 -21.71
N GLU A 44 -6.21 11.16 -21.36
CA GLU A 44 -6.36 11.62 -19.98
C GLU A 44 -7.67 11.13 -19.36
N MET A 45 -7.59 10.77 -18.07
CA MET A 45 -8.77 10.31 -17.35
C MET A 45 -9.71 11.47 -17.06
N ILE A 46 -10.93 11.41 -17.61
CA ILE A 46 -11.98 12.39 -17.36
C ILE A 46 -13.02 11.86 -16.39
N ARG A 47 -13.76 12.76 -15.75
CA ARG A 47 -14.96 12.41 -14.99
C ARG A 47 -16.19 12.96 -15.71
N ILE A 48 -17.19 12.11 -15.92
CA ILE A 48 -18.48 12.52 -16.49
C ILE A 48 -19.51 12.58 -15.37
N THR A 49 -20.06 13.75 -15.09
CA THR A 49 -21.01 13.95 -14.00
C THR A 49 -22.43 14.08 -14.55
N PHE A 50 -23.32 13.17 -14.20
CA PHE A 50 -24.75 13.26 -14.54
C PHE A 50 -25.54 13.85 -13.38
N VAL A 51 -26.26 14.95 -13.61
CA VAL A 51 -27.23 15.47 -12.64
C VAL A 51 -28.53 14.68 -12.80
N THR A 52 -28.84 13.83 -11.81
CA THR A 52 -29.96 12.88 -11.87
C THR A 52 -31.13 13.31 -10.98
N GLY A 53 -30.94 14.32 -10.14
CA GLY A 53 -31.99 14.82 -9.27
C GLY A 53 -31.59 16.08 -8.52
N ALA A 54 -32.58 16.71 -7.90
CA ALA A 54 -32.39 17.88 -7.05
C ALA A 54 -33.22 17.77 -5.77
N GLY A 55 -32.88 18.60 -4.78
CA GLY A 55 -33.61 18.75 -3.53
C GLY A 55 -34.98 19.41 -3.73
N LYS A 56 -35.61 19.83 -2.62
CA LYS A 56 -37.02 20.25 -2.57
C LYS A 56 -37.44 21.28 -3.63
N LEU A 57 -36.56 22.21 -4.00
CA LEU A 57 -36.84 23.28 -4.97
C LEU A 57 -36.72 22.85 -6.45
N GLY A 58 -35.96 21.78 -6.75
CA GLY A 58 -35.68 21.35 -8.12
C GLY A 58 -36.23 19.96 -8.47
N ARG A 59 -36.82 19.24 -7.50
CA ARG A 59 -37.25 17.84 -7.64
C ARG A 59 -38.19 17.60 -8.83
N GLN A 60 -39.02 18.58 -9.19
CA GLN A 60 -39.97 18.46 -10.31
C GLN A 60 -39.31 18.41 -11.70
N LYS A 61 -38.06 18.85 -11.83
CA LYS A 61 -37.34 18.86 -13.12
C LYS A 61 -36.78 17.50 -13.52
N TYR A 62 -36.68 16.57 -12.57
CA TYR A 62 -36.03 15.28 -12.75
C TYR A 62 -37.02 14.15 -12.48
N ASP A 63 -36.99 13.13 -13.33
CA ASP A 63 -37.75 11.92 -13.08
C ASP A 63 -37.13 11.12 -11.93
N GLU A 64 -37.95 10.57 -11.03
CA GLU A 64 -37.48 9.79 -9.87
C GLU A 64 -36.72 8.52 -10.27
N GLY A 65 -36.97 8.01 -11.48
CA GLY A 65 -36.30 6.86 -12.07
C GLY A 65 -34.96 7.15 -12.74
N CYS A 66 -34.57 8.41 -12.96
CA CYS A 66 -33.35 8.76 -13.73
C CYS A 66 -32.08 8.21 -13.09
N ALA A 67 -31.90 8.36 -11.77
CA ALA A 67 -30.72 7.84 -11.08
C ALA A 67 -30.63 6.30 -11.19
N LYS A 68 -31.77 5.61 -11.12
CA LYS A 68 -31.84 4.16 -11.28
C LYS A 68 -31.55 3.75 -12.73
N ALA A 69 -32.04 4.49 -13.70
CA ALA A 69 -31.79 4.25 -15.12
C ALA A 69 -30.29 4.36 -15.45
N VAL A 70 -29.61 5.41 -14.98
CA VAL A 70 -28.16 5.58 -15.18
C VAL A 70 -27.38 4.42 -14.54
N THR A 71 -27.61 4.16 -13.25
CA THR A 71 -26.83 3.15 -12.51
C THR A 71 -27.10 1.72 -12.98
N SER A 72 -28.34 1.37 -13.33
CA SER A 72 -28.66 0.04 -13.90
C SER A 72 -28.06 -0.16 -15.28
N SER A 73 -28.04 0.89 -16.12
CA SER A 73 -27.44 0.81 -17.46
C SER A 73 -25.92 0.66 -17.39
N LEU A 74 -25.26 1.36 -16.46
CA LEU A 74 -23.82 1.24 -16.22
C LEU A 74 -23.45 -0.15 -15.69
N ARG A 75 -24.19 -0.68 -14.70
CA ARG A 75 -23.96 -2.05 -14.19
C ARG A 75 -24.17 -3.10 -15.27
N ALA A 76 -25.14 -2.93 -16.17
CA ALA A 76 -25.34 -3.84 -17.30
C ALA A 76 -24.17 -3.83 -18.31
N LEU A 77 -23.38 -2.76 -18.35
CA LEU A 77 -22.16 -2.64 -19.15
C LEU A 77 -20.89 -3.06 -18.38
N GLY A 78 -21.04 -3.62 -17.18
CA GLY A 78 -19.92 -4.08 -16.35
C GLY A 78 -19.19 -2.96 -15.61
N PHE A 79 -19.87 -1.86 -15.27
CA PHE A 79 -19.33 -0.85 -14.36
C PHE A 79 -19.71 -1.15 -12.91
N ASP A 80 -18.78 -0.92 -11.99
CA ASP A 80 -18.98 -1.15 -10.56
C ASP A 80 -19.17 0.16 -9.77
N GLU A 81 -19.93 0.07 -8.68
CA GLU A 81 -20.17 1.21 -7.78
C GLU A 81 -19.07 1.28 -6.72
N ASP A 82 -18.27 2.33 -6.74
CA ASP A 82 -17.27 2.61 -5.70
C ASP A 82 -17.39 4.05 -5.20
N ARG A 83 -17.66 4.22 -3.90
CA ARG A 83 -17.79 5.54 -3.26
C ARG A 83 -16.46 6.28 -3.15
N ALA A 84 -15.33 5.57 -3.18
CA ALA A 84 -14.00 6.14 -3.12
C ALA A 84 -13.43 6.51 -4.51
N ALA A 85 -14.12 6.14 -5.59
CA ALA A 85 -13.65 6.37 -6.95
C ALA A 85 -13.29 7.84 -7.22
N SER A 86 -12.15 8.06 -7.85
CA SER A 86 -11.58 9.38 -8.12
C SER A 86 -11.10 9.48 -9.57
N CYS A 87 -10.69 10.68 -10.00
CA CYS A 87 -10.27 10.93 -11.39
C CYS A 87 -8.85 10.39 -11.64
N VAL A 88 -8.69 9.08 -11.50
CA VAL A 88 -7.43 8.33 -11.67
C VAL A 88 -7.74 7.15 -12.59
N ARG A 89 -6.80 6.76 -13.46
CA ARG A 89 -7.02 5.69 -14.46
C ARG A 89 -7.40 4.34 -13.82
N GLU A 90 -6.94 4.07 -12.61
CA GLU A 90 -7.32 2.88 -11.82
C GLU A 90 -8.82 2.79 -11.52
N CYS A 91 -9.54 3.92 -11.57
CA CYS A 91 -10.98 3.98 -11.36
C CYS A 91 -11.78 3.91 -12.66
N ALA A 92 -11.15 3.63 -13.81
CA ALA A 92 -11.86 3.45 -15.08
C ALA A 92 -12.84 2.28 -14.98
N GLY A 93 -14.07 2.49 -15.47
CA GLY A 93 -15.14 1.50 -15.30
C GLY A 93 -15.87 1.57 -13.96
N LEU A 94 -15.56 2.55 -13.10
CA LEU A 94 -16.29 2.77 -11.84
C LEU A 94 -17.27 3.94 -11.95
N PHE A 95 -18.29 3.92 -11.09
CA PHE A 95 -19.15 5.09 -10.88
C PHE A 95 -19.45 5.30 -9.40
N LYS A 96 -19.80 6.52 -9.03
CA LYS A 96 -20.21 6.88 -7.68
C LYS A 96 -21.44 7.76 -7.66
N LEU A 97 -22.26 7.58 -6.62
CA LEU A 97 -23.34 8.49 -6.31
C LEU A 97 -22.84 9.58 -5.36
N GLN A 98 -23.10 10.82 -5.72
CA GLN A 98 -22.74 11.97 -4.89
C GLN A 98 -23.97 12.84 -4.66
N HIS A 99 -24.08 13.35 -3.43
CA HIS A 99 -25.09 14.33 -3.06
C HIS A 99 -24.36 15.61 -2.68
N ASP A 100 -24.44 16.63 -3.54
CA ASP A 100 -23.92 17.96 -3.23
C ASP A 100 -24.95 18.67 -2.35
N THR A 101 -24.67 18.72 -1.04
CA THR A 101 -25.54 19.36 -0.04
C THR A 101 -25.53 20.90 -0.14
N GLY A 102 -24.51 21.48 -0.76
CA GLY A 102 -24.43 22.93 -1.00
C GLY A 102 -25.35 23.37 -2.14
N LYS A 103 -25.37 22.61 -3.23
CA LYS A 103 -26.22 22.87 -4.40
C LYS A 103 -27.56 22.13 -4.38
N ASN A 104 -27.77 21.25 -3.39
CA ASN A 104 -28.91 20.34 -3.29
C ASN A 104 -29.10 19.50 -4.57
N LEU A 105 -28.03 18.99 -5.17
CA LEU A 105 -28.07 18.18 -6.39
C LEU A 105 -27.62 16.75 -6.11
N LYS A 106 -28.33 15.80 -6.69
CA LYS A 106 -27.94 14.39 -6.73
C LYS A 106 -27.27 14.12 -8.07
N THR A 107 -26.03 13.64 -8.00
CA THR A 107 -25.22 13.37 -9.18
C THR A 107 -24.73 11.93 -9.20
N VAL A 108 -24.56 11.40 -10.39
CA VAL A 108 -23.84 10.15 -10.64
C VAL A 108 -22.58 10.53 -11.39
N VAL A 109 -21.42 10.32 -10.78
CA VAL A 109 -20.11 10.57 -11.40
C VAL A 109 -19.62 9.25 -11.96
N VAL A 110 -19.33 9.23 -13.25
CA VAL A 110 -18.89 8.06 -14.00
C VAL A 110 -17.47 8.29 -14.48
N PHE A 111 -16.65 7.26 -14.34
CA PHE A 111 -15.28 7.21 -14.80
C PHE A 111 -15.24 6.28 -16.01
N PRO A 112 -15.25 6.82 -17.25
CA PRO A 112 -15.35 6.01 -18.46
C PRO A 112 -14.18 5.04 -18.57
N ARG A 113 -14.43 3.90 -19.23
CA ARG A 113 -13.33 3.06 -19.72
C ARG A 113 -12.63 3.82 -20.84
N ILE A 114 -11.32 3.88 -20.79
CA ILE A 114 -10.50 4.48 -21.84
C ILE A 114 -9.91 3.36 -22.69
N ASN A 115 -9.70 3.62 -23.99
CA ASN A 115 -8.90 2.70 -24.80
C ASN A 115 -7.46 2.81 -24.31
N ASP A 116 -7.05 1.91 -23.43
CA ASP A 116 -5.64 1.62 -23.30
C ASP A 116 -5.23 0.99 -24.64
N ALA A 117 -4.35 1.64 -25.39
CA ALA A 117 -3.76 1.05 -26.59
C ALA A 117 -2.91 -0.20 -26.28
N SER A 118 -2.93 -0.69 -25.03
CA SER A 118 -2.09 -1.72 -24.44
C SER A 118 -2.85 -2.90 -23.81
N ASP A 119 -4.09 -3.20 -24.20
CA ASP A 119 -4.72 -4.47 -23.81
C ASP A 119 -5.39 -5.23 -24.98
N PRO A 120 -4.73 -6.26 -25.54
CA PRO A 120 -5.34 -7.21 -26.46
C PRO A 120 -5.99 -8.36 -25.68
N GLY A 121 -7.31 -8.33 -25.49
CA GLY A 121 -7.99 -9.49 -24.90
C GLY A 121 -9.50 -9.43 -24.79
N GLY A 122 -10.23 -9.68 -25.89
CA GLY A 122 -11.69 -9.79 -25.79
C GLY A 122 -12.50 -10.21 -27.02
N GLY A 123 -12.04 -11.17 -27.83
CA GLY A 123 -12.95 -12.10 -28.54
C GLY A 123 -13.02 -12.08 -30.07
N ASP A 124 -12.94 -13.30 -30.63
CA ASP A 124 -13.37 -13.82 -31.94
C ASP A 124 -12.45 -13.66 -33.18
N ASP A 125 -11.83 -14.80 -33.53
CA ASP A 125 -11.64 -15.37 -34.87
C ASP A 125 -11.47 -14.42 -36.07
N ASN A 126 -10.21 -14.22 -36.50
CA ASN A 126 -9.92 -14.20 -37.93
C ASN A 126 -8.45 -14.55 -38.24
N GLU A 127 -8.26 -15.57 -39.08
CA GLU A 127 -6.99 -15.87 -39.75
C GLU A 127 -6.53 -14.67 -40.59
N GLY A 128 -5.24 -14.32 -40.50
CA GLY A 128 -4.62 -13.36 -41.40
C GLY A 128 -3.27 -12.87 -40.90
N GLY A 129 -2.19 -13.52 -41.35
CA GLY A 129 -0.83 -13.15 -40.99
C GLY A 129 -0.45 -11.73 -41.41
N GLY A 130 0.43 -11.12 -40.61
CA GLY A 130 1.09 -9.86 -40.92
C GLY A 130 1.97 -9.43 -39.76
N ALA A 131 3.28 -9.59 -39.90
CA ALA A 131 4.28 -9.06 -38.98
C ALA A 131 4.29 -7.53 -39.02
N SER A 132 4.26 -6.86 -37.86
CA SER A 132 4.99 -5.61 -37.56
C SER A 132 4.75 -5.20 -36.10
N GLY A 133 5.79 -4.71 -35.44
CA GLY A 133 5.87 -4.54 -33.99
C GLY A 133 5.29 -3.26 -33.39
N SER A 134 5.12 -3.32 -32.06
CA SER A 134 5.54 -2.34 -31.05
C SER A 134 5.09 -2.91 -29.70
N ASP A 135 6.02 -3.52 -28.99
CA ASP A 135 5.85 -3.95 -27.61
C ASP A 135 5.71 -2.67 -26.75
N ASP A 136 4.50 -2.33 -26.33
CA ASP A 136 4.20 -1.20 -25.42
C ASP A 136 4.59 -1.56 -23.98
N SER A 137 5.82 -2.03 -23.82
CA SER A 137 6.42 -2.33 -22.52
C SER A 137 6.93 -1.02 -21.94
N LEU A 138 6.10 -0.36 -21.12
CA LEU A 138 6.56 0.70 -20.22
C LEU A 138 7.84 0.23 -19.51
N LEU A 139 8.90 1.04 -19.54
CA LEU A 139 10.22 0.68 -18.98
C LEU A 139 10.15 0.22 -17.52
N LEU A 140 9.16 0.76 -16.78
CA LEU A 140 8.78 0.28 -15.45
C LEU A 140 7.32 -0.16 -15.49
N GLN A 141 7.03 -1.29 -14.85
CA GLN A 141 5.66 -1.79 -14.76
C GLN A 141 4.78 -0.80 -13.99
N ARG A 142 3.59 -0.51 -14.52
CA ARG A 142 2.65 0.40 -13.89
C ARG A 142 2.20 -0.10 -12.50
N GLY A 143 2.16 0.79 -11.52
CA GLY A 143 1.85 0.50 -10.12
C GLY A 143 2.97 -0.21 -9.35
N SER A 144 4.11 -0.46 -9.99
CA SER A 144 5.25 -1.10 -9.35
C SER A 144 5.90 -0.21 -8.28
N PRO A 145 6.54 -0.79 -7.25
CA PRO A 145 7.37 -0.04 -6.32
C PRO A 145 8.41 0.84 -7.03
N GLU A 146 9.00 0.34 -8.12
CA GLU A 146 10.02 1.00 -8.93
C GLU A 146 9.47 2.27 -9.59
N GLU A 147 8.31 2.19 -10.26
CA GLU A 147 7.65 3.35 -10.86
C GLU A 147 7.28 4.39 -9.79
N MET A 148 6.73 3.94 -8.66
CA MET A 148 6.33 4.82 -7.56
C MET A 148 7.53 5.52 -6.92
N ILE A 149 8.69 4.86 -6.86
CA ILE A 149 9.95 5.47 -6.40
C ILE A 149 10.42 6.50 -7.41
N ALA A 150 10.45 6.13 -8.69
CA ALA A 150 10.88 6.98 -9.80
C ALA A 150 10.09 8.30 -9.85
N LEU A 151 8.76 8.21 -9.88
CA LEU A 151 7.85 9.35 -10.03
C LEU A 151 7.60 10.13 -8.74
N SER A 152 7.89 9.57 -7.56
CA SER A 152 7.66 10.29 -6.30
C SER A 152 8.57 11.52 -6.19
N PRO A 153 8.06 12.69 -5.79
CA PRO A 153 8.92 13.83 -5.51
C PRO A 153 9.73 13.59 -4.24
N ILE A 154 10.96 14.14 -4.22
CA ILE A 154 11.92 13.97 -3.13
C ILE A 154 11.31 14.32 -1.77
N SER A 155 10.46 15.36 -1.70
CA SER A 155 9.81 15.80 -0.47
C SER A 155 8.84 14.76 0.13
N MET A 156 8.24 13.90 -0.69
CA MET A 156 7.33 12.83 -0.26
C MET A 156 8.06 11.50 -0.01
N PHE A 157 9.25 11.33 -0.58
CA PHE A 157 10.00 10.09 -0.56
C PHE A 157 10.32 9.57 0.86
N PRO A 158 10.73 10.40 1.86
CA PRO A 158 10.94 9.93 3.23
C PRO A 158 9.68 9.33 3.88
N ASN A 159 8.50 9.90 3.60
CA ASN A 159 7.23 9.38 4.12
C ASN A 159 6.84 8.07 3.44
N LEU A 160 7.08 7.97 2.13
CA LEU A 160 6.89 6.76 1.35
C LEU A 160 7.79 5.63 1.87
N LEU A 161 9.09 5.91 2.12
CA LEU A 161 10.03 4.95 2.69
C LEU A 161 9.58 4.46 4.09
N LYS A 162 9.12 5.38 4.94
CA LYS A 162 8.63 5.05 6.29
C LYS A 162 7.41 4.13 6.27
N ASN A 163 6.49 4.34 5.33
CA ASN A 163 5.22 3.62 5.27
C ASN A 163 5.31 2.32 4.49
N ARG A 164 6.12 2.26 3.43
CA ARG A 164 6.19 1.11 2.51
C ARG A 164 7.37 0.17 2.78
N CYS A 165 8.48 0.69 3.34
CA CYS A 165 9.69 -0.07 3.64
C CYS A 165 10.04 0.01 5.14
N PRO A 166 9.19 -0.51 6.06
CA PRO A 166 9.44 -0.39 7.50
C PRO A 166 10.69 -1.13 7.97
N SER A 167 11.04 -2.25 7.36
CA SER A 167 12.20 -3.08 7.74
C SER A 167 13.50 -2.60 7.07
N TRP A 168 14.66 -3.05 7.57
CA TRP A 168 15.96 -2.73 6.97
C TRP A 168 16.17 -3.47 5.65
N SER A 169 15.72 -4.73 5.53
CA SER A 169 15.84 -5.50 4.29
C SER A 169 15.03 -4.87 3.15
N GLN A 170 13.82 -4.38 3.43
CA GLN A 170 13.00 -3.67 2.45
C GLN A 170 13.63 -2.34 2.01
N LYS A 171 14.29 -1.61 2.93
CA LYS A 171 15.06 -0.42 2.56
C LYS A 171 16.27 -0.78 1.69
N LYS A 172 16.94 -1.90 1.96
CA LYS A 172 18.01 -2.41 1.09
C LYS A 172 17.49 -2.73 -0.32
N GLY A 173 16.32 -3.36 -0.42
CA GLY A 173 15.65 -3.62 -1.71
C GLY A 173 15.29 -2.32 -2.44
N CYS A 174 14.71 -1.35 -1.74
CA CYS A 174 14.44 -0.01 -2.29
C CYS A 174 15.72 0.68 -2.79
N ASN A 175 16.82 0.55 -2.06
CA ASN A 175 18.11 1.10 -2.47
C ASN A 175 18.62 0.46 -3.77
N ALA A 176 18.49 -0.87 -3.90
CA ALA A 176 18.86 -1.60 -5.11
C ALA A 176 17.99 -1.19 -6.30
N ALA A 177 16.67 -1.09 -6.10
CA ALA A 177 15.73 -0.63 -7.14
C ALA A 177 16.08 0.78 -7.65
N ILE A 178 16.48 1.71 -6.76
CA ILE A 178 16.94 3.04 -7.18
C ILE A 178 18.21 2.93 -8.03
N SER A 179 19.17 2.08 -7.65
CA SER A 179 20.38 1.86 -8.44
C SER A 179 20.08 1.26 -9.81
N ASP A 180 19.12 0.33 -9.89
CA ASP A 180 18.69 -0.26 -11.17
C ASP A 180 18.05 0.80 -12.08
N ILE A 181 17.20 1.68 -11.51
CA ILE A 181 16.61 2.82 -12.25
C ILE A 181 17.70 3.79 -12.71
N GLN A 182 18.70 4.10 -11.86
CA GLN A 182 19.83 4.95 -12.24
C GLN A 182 20.61 4.35 -13.42
N ARG A 183 20.90 3.04 -13.37
CA ARG A 183 21.58 2.35 -14.46
C ARG A 183 20.78 2.39 -15.75
N LEU A 184 19.46 2.23 -15.65
CA LEU A 184 18.56 2.34 -16.81
C LEU A 184 18.63 3.73 -17.44
N VAL A 185 18.50 4.79 -16.64
CA VAL A 185 18.60 6.18 -17.14
C VAL A 185 19.98 6.46 -17.74
N SER A 186 21.07 6.01 -17.11
CA SER A 186 22.42 6.16 -17.66
C SER A 186 22.61 5.40 -18.98
N SER A 187 21.98 4.23 -19.16
CA SER A 187 22.02 3.51 -20.44
C SER A 187 21.25 4.22 -21.56
N LEU A 188 20.17 4.93 -21.23
CA LEU A 188 19.45 5.77 -22.18
C LEU A 188 20.29 7.00 -22.58
N GLU A 189 20.99 7.61 -21.62
CA GLU A 189 21.92 8.71 -21.87
C GLU A 189 23.06 8.28 -22.80
N GLU A 190 23.64 7.10 -22.57
CA GLU A 190 24.69 6.53 -23.42
C GLU A 190 24.19 6.29 -24.85
N ARG A 191 23.01 5.70 -25.01
CA ARG A 191 22.37 5.52 -26.33
C ARG A 191 22.16 6.84 -27.07
N LEU A 192 21.70 7.88 -26.36
CA LEU A 192 21.56 9.23 -26.93
C LEU A 192 22.92 9.82 -27.36
N MET A 193 23.97 9.61 -26.57
CA MET A 193 25.34 10.05 -26.91
C MET A 193 25.90 9.32 -28.14
N GLU A 194 25.55 8.05 -28.33
CA GLU A 194 25.91 7.26 -29.52
C GLU A 194 25.09 7.65 -30.77
N GLY A 195 24.09 8.52 -30.63
CA GLY A 195 23.22 8.96 -31.71
C GLY A 195 22.08 7.98 -32.02
N VAL A 196 21.79 7.06 -31.10
CA VAL A 196 20.63 6.17 -31.18
C VAL A 196 19.39 6.94 -30.75
N ILE A 197 18.37 6.95 -31.60
CA ILE A 197 17.07 7.56 -31.29
C ILE A 197 16.36 6.67 -30.25
N LEU A 198 15.91 7.28 -29.16
CA LEU A 198 15.05 6.63 -28.17
C LEU A 198 13.62 6.54 -28.70
N ASP A 199 12.89 5.50 -28.31
CA ASP A 199 11.44 5.47 -28.59
C ASP A 199 10.66 6.48 -27.72
N ASP A 200 9.38 6.69 -28.03
CA ASP A 200 8.56 7.70 -27.34
C ASP A 200 8.45 7.42 -25.83
N ASN A 201 8.42 6.15 -25.42
CA ASN A 201 8.32 5.74 -24.01
C ASN A 201 9.64 5.95 -23.27
N GLU A 202 10.76 5.61 -23.91
CA GLU A 202 12.12 5.82 -23.44
C GLU A 202 12.43 7.32 -23.30
N GLN A 203 12.04 8.12 -24.28
CA GLN A 203 12.23 9.57 -24.26
C GLN A 203 11.39 10.21 -23.16
N ALA A 204 10.11 9.85 -23.03
CA ALA A 204 9.26 10.37 -21.96
C ALA A 204 9.79 9.99 -20.56
N PHE A 205 10.31 8.77 -20.41
CA PHE A 205 10.93 8.33 -19.16
C PHE A 205 12.21 9.13 -18.86
N TYR A 206 13.10 9.28 -19.85
CA TYR A 206 14.34 10.05 -19.72
C TYR A 206 14.07 11.51 -19.37
N ASP A 207 13.09 12.15 -20.01
CA ASP A 207 12.72 13.55 -19.78
C ASP A 207 12.11 13.77 -18.39
N THR A 208 11.42 12.77 -17.85
CA THR A 208 10.79 12.85 -16.53
C THR A 208 11.79 12.55 -15.40
N MET A 209 12.81 11.73 -15.67
CA MET A 209 13.73 11.23 -14.65
C MET A 209 14.99 12.10 -14.51
N SER A 210 15.14 12.73 -13.35
CA SER A 210 16.38 13.40 -12.95
C SER A 210 17.34 12.41 -12.26
N VAL A 211 18.54 12.24 -12.83
CA VAL A 211 19.61 11.43 -12.22
C VAL A 211 20.01 11.98 -10.85
N ASP A 212 19.99 13.31 -10.69
CA ASP A 212 20.32 13.96 -9.42
C ASP A 212 19.26 13.68 -8.35
N ASP A 213 17.98 13.67 -8.74
CA ASP A 213 16.88 13.32 -7.83
C ASP A 213 16.99 11.86 -7.37
N LEU A 214 17.35 10.95 -8.29
CA LEU A 214 17.59 9.54 -7.96
C LEU A 214 18.78 9.39 -7.01
N LYS A 215 19.86 10.14 -7.21
CA LYS A 215 21.02 10.16 -6.28
C LYS A 215 20.65 10.67 -4.90
N GLU A 216 19.82 11.71 -4.82
CA GLU A 216 19.34 12.23 -3.54
C GLU A 216 18.44 11.20 -2.83
N LYS A 217 17.48 10.59 -3.54
CA LYS A 217 16.64 9.49 -2.99
C LYS A 217 17.51 8.34 -2.50
N HIS A 218 18.52 7.94 -3.25
CA HIS A 218 19.47 6.90 -2.86
C HIS A 218 20.19 7.26 -1.54
N ASN A 219 20.65 8.50 -1.39
CA ASN A 219 21.27 8.97 -0.14
C ASN A 219 20.28 8.98 1.03
N ILE A 220 19.03 9.40 0.82
CA ILE A 220 17.97 9.33 1.85
C ILE A 220 17.77 7.89 2.33
N VAL A 221 17.75 6.91 1.42
CA VAL A 221 17.62 5.49 1.80
C VAL A 221 18.84 5.04 2.60
N LYS A 222 20.06 5.34 2.14
CA LYS A 222 21.30 5.00 2.87
C LYS A 222 21.33 5.57 4.28
N GLU A 223 20.99 6.85 4.45
CA GLU A 223 20.93 7.50 5.75
C GLU A 223 19.86 6.87 6.65
N ALA A 224 18.68 6.55 6.10
CA ALA A 224 17.61 5.89 6.84
C ALA A 224 18.02 4.48 7.29
N MET A 225 18.69 3.71 6.43
CA MET A 225 19.26 2.39 6.77
C MET A 225 20.31 2.50 7.87
N GLN A 226 21.23 3.47 7.74
CA GLN A 226 22.26 3.71 8.74
C GLN A 226 21.64 4.07 10.08
N LYS A 227 20.70 5.02 10.10
CA LYS A 227 20.00 5.43 11.32
C LYS A 227 19.26 4.26 11.99
N GLN A 228 18.60 3.42 11.20
CA GLN A 228 17.85 2.27 11.70
C GLN A 228 18.75 1.25 12.43
N VAL A 229 19.95 1.02 11.90
CA VAL A 229 20.94 0.12 12.53
C VAL A 229 21.66 0.81 13.68
N GLU A 230 22.19 2.01 13.45
CA GLU A 230 23.16 2.65 14.34
C GLU A 230 22.54 3.41 15.49
N THR A 231 21.42 4.09 15.24
CA THR A 231 20.75 4.93 16.23
C THR A 231 19.60 4.20 16.90
N ASP A 232 18.72 3.58 16.11
CA ASP A 232 17.46 3.04 16.62
C ASP A 232 17.59 1.58 17.09
N GLY A 233 18.64 0.88 16.65
CA GLY A 233 18.84 -0.56 16.86
C GLY A 233 17.61 -1.37 16.46
N ASN A 234 16.88 -0.92 15.43
CA ASN A 234 15.57 -1.45 15.05
C ASN A 234 15.71 -2.40 13.87
N ILE A 235 16.26 -3.58 14.13
CA ILE A 235 16.48 -4.64 13.14
C ILE A 235 15.85 -5.95 13.60
N THR A 236 15.39 -6.75 12.66
CA THR A 236 14.84 -8.09 12.93
C THR A 236 15.96 -9.10 13.19
N PRO A 237 15.68 -10.28 13.76
CA PRO A 237 16.70 -11.31 13.98
C PRO A 237 17.34 -11.80 12.67
N GLU A 238 16.58 -11.79 11.58
CA GLU A 238 17.06 -12.23 10.27
C GLU A 238 17.97 -11.19 9.64
N GLU A 239 17.58 -9.92 9.70
CA GLU A 239 18.41 -8.79 9.29
C GLU A 239 19.70 -8.72 10.12
N HIS A 240 19.62 -8.96 11.42
CA HIS A 240 20.78 -9.00 12.30
C HIS A 240 21.76 -10.10 11.88
N LYS A 241 21.26 -11.30 11.58
CA LYS A 241 22.07 -12.40 11.04
C LYS A 241 22.69 -12.01 9.70
N GLN A 242 21.91 -11.46 8.77
CA GLN A 242 22.39 -11.02 7.46
C GLN A 242 23.49 -9.96 7.57
N LEU A 243 23.32 -8.96 8.44
CA LEU A 243 24.30 -7.90 8.70
C LEU A 243 25.59 -8.46 9.31
N LEU A 244 25.49 -9.42 10.24
CA LEU A 244 26.67 -10.09 10.81
C LEU A 244 27.40 -10.95 9.77
N THR A 245 26.68 -11.65 8.90
CA THR A 245 27.26 -12.40 7.77
C THR A 245 28.00 -11.46 6.83
N GLN A 246 27.39 -10.36 6.38
CA GLN A 246 28.05 -9.36 5.52
C GLN A 246 29.34 -8.80 6.14
N VAL A 247 29.32 -8.53 7.46
CA VAL A 247 30.52 -8.06 8.17
C VAL A 247 31.58 -9.16 8.30
N SER A 248 31.17 -10.42 8.49
CA SER A 248 32.09 -11.56 8.51
C SER A 248 32.76 -11.77 7.16
N ASP A 249 31.97 -11.86 6.08
CA ASP A 249 32.46 -12.08 4.73
C ASP A 249 33.44 -10.97 4.34
N ARG A 250 33.13 -9.71 4.69
CA ARG A 250 34.04 -8.58 4.43
C ARG A 250 35.32 -8.67 5.25
N LEU A 251 35.28 -9.16 6.49
CA LEU A 251 36.50 -9.40 7.27
C LEU A 251 37.35 -10.49 6.64
N ASP A 252 36.73 -11.55 6.11
CA ASP A 252 37.42 -12.65 5.45
C ASP A 252 38.11 -12.16 4.17
N THR A 253 37.44 -11.36 3.34
CA THR A 253 38.06 -10.71 2.16
C THR A 253 39.23 -9.81 2.57
N ILE A 254 39.05 -8.95 3.57
CA ILE A 254 40.11 -8.03 4.04
C ILE A 254 41.31 -8.81 4.58
N ASN A 255 41.07 -9.92 5.28
CA ASN A 255 42.13 -10.78 5.81
C ASN A 255 42.90 -11.44 4.68
N ALA A 256 42.22 -11.97 3.65
CA ALA A 256 42.86 -12.55 2.48
C ALA A 256 43.72 -11.51 1.74
N ASP A 257 43.17 -10.32 1.50
CA ASP A 257 43.89 -9.22 0.85
C ASP A 257 45.08 -8.71 1.67
N LEU A 258 44.97 -8.73 2.99
CA LEU A 258 46.07 -8.37 3.89
C LEU A 258 47.23 -9.36 3.78
N GLU A 259 46.94 -10.66 3.78
CA GLU A 259 47.97 -11.68 3.63
C GLU A 259 48.60 -11.61 2.24
N ALA A 260 47.81 -11.42 1.17
CA ALA A 260 48.34 -11.20 -0.18
C ALA A 260 49.23 -9.95 -0.26
N ALA A 261 48.81 -8.82 0.33
CA ALA A 261 49.59 -7.58 0.34
C ALA A 261 50.91 -7.69 1.14
N LYS A 262 50.94 -8.53 2.18
CA LYS A 262 52.17 -8.85 2.92
C LYS A 262 53.13 -9.71 2.10
N ILE A 263 52.60 -10.73 1.41
CA ILE A 263 53.39 -11.60 0.52
C ILE A 263 53.99 -10.77 -0.63
N GLU A 264 53.21 -9.86 -1.21
CA GLU A 264 53.63 -8.98 -2.30
C GLU A 264 54.47 -7.76 -1.85
N ASN A 265 54.78 -7.63 -0.55
CA ASN A 265 55.51 -6.47 0.02
C ASN A 265 54.93 -5.11 -0.40
N LYS A 266 53.60 -4.94 -0.32
CA LYS A 266 52.89 -3.67 -0.60
C LYS A 266 52.47 -2.98 0.71
N PRO A 267 53.37 -2.30 1.43
CA PRO A 267 53.12 -1.78 2.79
C PRO A 267 51.99 -0.75 2.85
N LYS A 268 51.87 0.12 1.84
CA LYS A 268 50.78 1.12 1.77
C LYS A 268 49.40 0.46 1.62
N LYS A 269 49.30 -0.66 0.90
CA LYS A 269 48.05 -1.43 0.75
C LYS A 269 47.72 -2.14 2.06
N ALA A 270 48.71 -2.75 2.70
CA ALA A 270 48.56 -3.41 3.99
C ALA A 270 48.08 -2.45 5.11
N GLU A 271 48.61 -1.23 5.16
CA GLU A 271 48.18 -0.22 6.13
C GLU A 271 46.73 0.25 5.89
N LYS A 272 46.34 0.51 4.63
CA LYS A 272 44.94 0.85 4.29
C LYS A 272 43.97 -0.27 4.69
N LEU A 273 44.32 -1.52 4.40
CA LEU A 273 43.49 -2.67 4.74
C LEU A 273 43.41 -2.92 6.25
N SER A 274 44.48 -2.64 7.02
CA SER A 274 44.43 -2.75 8.49
C SER A 274 43.48 -1.70 9.09
N ASN A 275 43.51 -0.47 8.59
CA ASN A 275 42.59 0.59 8.98
C ASN A 275 41.13 0.27 8.58
N MET A 276 40.93 -0.41 7.44
CA MET A 276 39.60 -0.88 7.07
C MET A 276 39.14 -2.03 7.98
N LYS A 277 40.02 -2.97 8.31
CA LYS A 277 39.74 -4.06 9.25
C LYS A 277 39.26 -3.55 10.61
N THR A 278 39.92 -2.54 11.17
CA THR A 278 39.51 -1.97 12.47
C THR A 278 38.11 -1.35 12.42
N LYS A 279 37.76 -0.61 11.35
CA LYS A 279 36.41 -0.07 11.15
C LYS A 279 35.35 -1.17 11.04
N VAL A 280 35.64 -2.23 10.28
CA VAL A 280 34.72 -3.36 10.13
C VAL A 280 34.55 -4.14 11.44
N GLN A 281 35.62 -4.31 12.22
CA GLN A 281 35.56 -4.90 13.56
C GLN A 281 34.75 -4.04 14.55
N GLN A 282 34.89 -2.72 14.50
CA GLN A 282 34.05 -1.81 15.29
C GLN A 282 32.56 -1.97 14.95
N ARG A 283 32.23 -2.08 13.66
CA ARG A 283 30.86 -2.38 13.20
C ARG A 283 30.38 -3.74 13.70
N GLN A 284 31.22 -4.78 13.66
CA GLN A 284 30.89 -6.10 14.20
C GLN A 284 30.55 -6.04 15.70
N ALA A 285 31.37 -5.34 16.47
CA ALA A 285 31.16 -5.16 17.91
C ALA A 285 29.88 -4.35 18.19
N MET A 286 29.57 -3.38 17.35
CA MET A 286 28.36 -2.57 17.43
C MET A 286 27.10 -3.41 17.15
N LEU A 287 27.09 -4.17 16.04
CA LEU A 287 25.98 -5.06 15.68
C LEU A 287 25.72 -6.13 16.74
N ARG A 288 26.77 -6.72 17.33
CA ARG A 288 26.62 -7.72 18.40
C ARG A 288 25.97 -7.18 19.67
N LYS A 289 26.01 -5.87 19.91
CA LYS A 289 25.36 -5.22 21.06
C LYS A 289 23.88 -4.93 20.83
N ILE A 290 23.41 -4.98 19.58
CA ILE A 290 22.01 -4.72 19.26
C ILE A 290 21.18 -5.96 19.62
N THR A 291 20.13 -5.76 20.40
CA THR A 291 19.11 -6.80 20.64
C THR A 291 18.06 -6.70 19.53
N PRO A 292 17.90 -7.72 18.66
CA PRO A 292 16.94 -7.68 17.57
C PRO A 292 15.49 -7.56 18.08
N LYS A 293 14.68 -6.80 17.35
CA LYS A 293 13.26 -6.58 17.64
C LYS A 293 12.39 -7.48 16.77
N ASN A 294 11.16 -7.70 17.21
CA ASN A 294 10.20 -8.42 16.37
C ASN A 294 9.87 -7.62 15.10
N PRO A 295 9.55 -8.31 13.99
CA PRO A 295 9.13 -7.65 12.77
C PRO A 295 7.90 -6.77 13.03
N ALA A 296 7.77 -5.73 12.21
CA ALA A 296 6.65 -4.79 12.29
C ALA A 296 5.30 -5.54 12.18
N PRO A 297 4.24 -5.03 12.81
CA PRO A 297 2.89 -5.59 12.67
C PRO A 297 2.42 -5.54 11.20
N LEU A 298 1.43 -6.36 10.86
CA LEU A 298 0.73 -6.25 9.58
C LEU A 298 -0.07 -4.94 9.54
N ARG A 299 -0.24 -4.36 8.36
CA ARG A 299 -0.95 -3.07 8.20
C ARG A 299 -2.39 -3.17 8.69
N TYR A 300 -3.06 -4.26 8.35
CA TYR A 300 -4.45 -4.54 8.72
C TYR A 300 -4.56 -5.50 9.92
N GLN A 301 -3.55 -5.52 10.81
CA GLN A 301 -3.50 -6.49 11.91
C GLN A 301 -4.76 -6.46 12.79
N SER A 302 -5.30 -5.28 13.11
CA SER A 302 -6.51 -5.17 13.94
C SER A 302 -7.75 -5.75 13.27
N GLU A 303 -7.88 -5.58 11.95
CA GLU A 303 -9.01 -6.11 11.18
C GLU A 303 -8.89 -7.63 11.05
N ILE A 304 -7.69 -8.13 10.76
CA ILE A 304 -7.36 -9.56 10.75
C ILE A 304 -7.63 -10.18 12.13
N GLU A 305 -7.30 -9.51 13.22
CA GLU A 305 -7.59 -9.98 14.58
C GLU A 305 -9.10 -10.08 14.85
N ASN A 306 -9.90 -9.10 14.41
CA ASN A 306 -11.36 -9.13 14.54
C ASN A 306 -11.99 -10.28 13.73
N LEU A 307 -11.58 -10.45 12.48
CA LEU A 307 -12.01 -11.54 11.61
C LEU A 307 -11.62 -12.91 12.18
N ASN A 308 -10.43 -13.03 12.77
CA ASN A 308 -10.02 -14.24 13.47
C ASN A 308 -10.90 -14.54 14.70
N VAL A 309 -11.37 -13.52 15.42
CA VAL A 309 -12.31 -13.71 16.54
C VAL A 309 -13.67 -14.20 16.03
N GLU A 310 -14.15 -13.70 14.89
CA GLU A 310 -15.38 -14.17 14.22
C GLU A 310 -15.24 -15.60 13.69
N LEU A 311 -14.05 -16.00 13.26
CA LEU A 311 -13.76 -17.34 12.75
C LEU A 311 -13.78 -18.44 13.83
N ILE A 312 -13.38 -18.11 15.08
CA ILE A 312 -13.31 -19.08 16.20
C ILE A 312 -14.63 -19.85 16.45
N PRO A 313 -15.81 -19.20 16.59
CA PRO A 313 -17.07 -19.92 16.79
C PRO A 313 -17.46 -20.75 15.57
N LEU A 314 -17.11 -20.32 14.35
CA LEU A 314 -17.40 -21.06 13.12
C LEU A 314 -16.57 -22.36 13.03
N LEU A 315 -15.30 -22.30 13.41
CA LEU A 315 -14.44 -23.50 13.52
C LEU A 315 -14.95 -24.49 14.56
N LYS A 316 -15.44 -23.99 15.71
CA LYS A 316 -16.07 -24.85 16.73
C LYS A 316 -17.36 -25.49 16.21
N LEU A 317 -18.16 -24.76 15.44
CA LEU A 317 -19.37 -25.29 14.83
C LEU A 317 -19.02 -26.41 13.85
N GLU A 318 -18.05 -26.21 12.97
CA GLU A 318 -17.53 -27.23 12.04
C GLU A 318 -17.04 -28.48 12.78
N ASP A 319 -16.20 -28.32 13.81
CA ASP A 319 -15.69 -29.45 14.59
C ASP A 319 -16.80 -30.20 15.34
N SER A 320 -17.84 -29.50 15.83
CA SER A 320 -18.98 -30.11 16.51
C SER A 320 -20.00 -30.78 15.57
N THR A 321 -19.95 -30.45 14.28
CA THR A 321 -20.91 -30.93 13.26
C THR A 321 -20.34 -32.00 12.34
N LYS A 322 -19.05 -32.34 12.46
CA LYS A 322 -18.44 -33.49 11.78
C LYS A 322 -19.23 -34.77 12.05
N GLY A 323 -19.99 -35.23 11.06
CA GLY A 323 -20.82 -36.44 11.10
C GLY A 323 -22.32 -36.21 11.38
N ARG A 324 -22.78 -34.96 11.56
CA ARG A 324 -24.21 -34.61 11.70
C ARG A 324 -24.70 -33.86 10.46
N LEU A 325 -25.96 -34.07 10.07
CA LEU A 325 -26.60 -33.18 9.07
C LEU A 325 -26.70 -31.75 9.62
N LEU A 326 -26.16 -30.81 8.85
CA LEU A 326 -26.22 -29.37 9.12
C LEU A 326 -27.60 -28.82 8.76
N SER A 327 -28.13 -27.97 9.63
CA SER A 327 -29.30 -27.14 9.32
C SER A 327 -28.94 -26.10 8.26
N VAL A 328 -29.91 -25.67 7.43
CA VAL A 328 -29.73 -24.62 6.41
C VAL A 328 -29.11 -23.33 7.00
N LYS A 329 -29.42 -23.02 8.27
CA LYS A 329 -28.80 -21.89 8.99
C LYS A 329 -27.33 -22.15 9.32
N GLU A 330 -26.99 -23.36 9.76
CA GLU A 330 -25.62 -23.79 10.06
C GLU A 330 -24.77 -23.84 8.77
N THR A 331 -25.35 -24.25 7.64
CA THR A 331 -24.71 -24.20 6.31
C THR A 331 -24.40 -22.78 5.88
N LYS A 332 -25.34 -21.83 6.06
CA LYS A 332 -25.09 -20.41 5.74
C LYS A 332 -24.01 -19.79 6.62
N THR A 333 -23.96 -20.14 7.90
CA THR A 333 -22.88 -19.67 8.79
C THR A 333 -21.52 -20.28 8.45
N LEU A 334 -21.50 -21.53 7.94
CA LEU A 334 -20.28 -22.14 7.44
C LEU A 334 -19.81 -21.51 6.11
N ALA A 335 -20.72 -21.06 5.24
CA ALA A 335 -20.33 -20.33 4.03
C ALA A 335 -19.58 -19.01 4.37
N ARG A 336 -20.01 -18.30 5.42
CA ARG A 336 -19.32 -17.10 5.93
C ARG A 336 -17.88 -17.38 6.40
N LYS A 337 -17.57 -18.62 6.78
CA LYS A 337 -16.20 -19.03 7.16
C LYS A 337 -15.23 -18.86 5.99
N ASP A 338 -15.63 -19.31 4.81
CA ASP A 338 -14.77 -19.29 3.62
C ASP A 338 -14.56 -17.84 3.16
N GLU A 339 -15.61 -17.01 3.20
CA GLU A 339 -15.52 -15.56 2.96
C GLU A 339 -14.54 -14.88 3.92
N ILE A 340 -14.61 -15.19 5.23
CA ILE A 340 -13.69 -14.62 6.23
C ILE A 340 -12.24 -15.06 5.99
N LEU A 341 -12.02 -16.31 5.56
CA LEU A 341 -10.67 -16.80 5.26
C LEU A 341 -10.08 -16.13 4.01
N GLU A 342 -10.90 -15.90 2.99
CA GLU A 342 -10.51 -15.15 1.80
C GLU A 342 -10.20 -13.69 2.15
N GLU A 343 -11.06 -13.03 2.95
CA GLU A 343 -10.85 -11.66 3.43
C GLU A 343 -9.56 -11.52 4.25
N ILE A 344 -9.29 -12.47 5.17
CA ILE A 344 -8.02 -12.51 5.93
C ILE A 344 -6.83 -12.65 4.97
N THR A 345 -6.93 -13.52 3.96
CA THR A 345 -5.84 -13.75 3.00
C THR A 345 -5.57 -12.50 2.17
N GLN A 346 -6.62 -11.82 1.72
CA GLN A 346 -6.49 -10.56 1.00
C GLN A 346 -5.84 -9.47 1.86
N LEU A 347 -6.31 -9.27 3.09
CA LEU A 347 -5.72 -8.29 4.03
C LEU A 347 -4.27 -8.63 4.42
N GLU A 348 -3.93 -9.91 4.49
CA GLU A 348 -2.55 -10.37 4.67
C GLU A 348 -1.69 -9.94 3.47
N ASN A 349 -2.14 -10.23 2.24
CA ASN A 349 -1.43 -9.85 1.01
C ASN A 349 -1.31 -8.33 0.86
N ASP A 350 -2.36 -7.56 1.14
CA ASP A 350 -2.35 -6.09 1.10
C ASP A 350 -1.45 -5.46 2.18
N SER A 351 -1.09 -6.24 3.20
CA SER A 351 -0.13 -5.86 4.25
C SER A 351 1.32 -6.11 3.85
N ARG A 352 1.59 -6.73 2.70
CA ARG A 352 2.94 -6.98 2.21
C ARG A 352 3.66 -5.65 1.95
N GLY A 353 4.88 -5.53 2.48
CA GLY A 353 5.70 -4.35 2.23
C GLY A 353 6.45 -4.44 0.91
N TRP A 354 6.91 -3.30 0.41
CA TRP A 354 7.71 -3.28 -0.82
C TRP A 354 9.04 -3.99 -0.59
N PHE A 355 9.47 -4.77 -1.58
CA PHE A 355 10.72 -5.54 -1.55
C PHE A 355 10.83 -6.53 -0.37
N GLU A 356 9.70 -6.96 0.19
CA GLU A 356 9.66 -8.02 1.19
C GLU A 356 9.79 -9.38 0.49
N ASP A 357 10.74 -10.20 0.92
CA ASP A 357 10.85 -11.57 0.45
C ASP A 357 9.74 -12.46 1.03
N ASP A 358 9.39 -13.52 0.29
CA ASP A 358 8.30 -14.43 0.67
C ASP A 358 8.52 -15.09 2.03
N ALA A 359 9.78 -15.39 2.38
CA ALA A 359 10.11 -16.06 3.64
C ALA A 359 9.90 -15.11 4.83
N SER A 360 10.40 -13.88 4.76
CA SER A 360 10.20 -12.82 5.74
C SER A 360 8.72 -12.50 5.92
N PHE A 361 7.97 -12.41 4.81
CA PHE A 361 6.53 -12.17 4.83
C PHE A 361 5.78 -13.30 5.51
N ALA A 362 6.04 -14.55 5.13
CA ALA A 362 5.42 -15.73 5.74
C ALA A 362 5.70 -15.82 7.25
N LEU A 363 6.90 -15.45 7.69
CA LEU A 363 7.26 -15.40 9.11
C LEU A 363 6.50 -14.31 9.86
N ARG A 364 6.32 -13.13 9.25
CA ARG A 364 5.53 -12.03 9.81
C ARG A 364 4.05 -12.42 9.97
N VAL A 365 3.46 -13.02 8.94
CA VAL A 365 2.09 -13.55 8.97
C VAL A 365 1.94 -14.63 10.06
N LYS A 366 2.88 -15.59 10.13
CA LYS A 366 2.86 -16.65 11.14
C LYS A 366 2.93 -16.10 12.57
N LYS A 367 3.75 -15.07 12.80
CA LYS A 367 3.84 -14.38 14.10
C LYS A 367 2.55 -13.63 14.44
N SER A 368 1.94 -12.95 13.47
CA SER A 368 0.63 -12.29 13.65
C SER A 368 -0.45 -13.31 14.04
N LYS A 369 -0.55 -14.43 13.32
CA LYS A 369 -1.48 -15.54 13.66
C LYS A 369 -1.22 -16.11 15.05
N ALA A 370 0.04 -16.26 15.46
CA ALA A 370 0.38 -16.75 16.79
C ALA A 370 -0.04 -15.76 17.90
N ALA A 371 0.13 -14.46 17.68
CA ALA A 371 -0.31 -13.42 18.61
C ALA A 371 -1.84 -13.41 18.76
N ALA A 372 -2.59 -13.49 17.66
CA ALA A 372 -4.05 -13.57 17.66
C ALA A 372 -4.57 -14.81 18.42
N LYS A 373 -3.92 -15.97 18.26
CA LYS A 373 -4.23 -17.20 19.02
C LYS A 373 -3.97 -17.07 20.52
N GLN A 374 -2.98 -16.28 20.94
CA GLN A 374 -2.71 -16.05 22.35
C GLN A 374 -3.70 -15.05 22.96
N ALA A 375 -4.05 -13.99 22.23
CA ALA A 375 -5.04 -13.00 22.66
C ALA A 375 -6.43 -13.61 22.86
N SER A 376 -6.88 -14.50 21.96
CA SER A 376 -8.16 -15.21 22.08
C SER A 376 -8.21 -16.19 23.26
N LYS A 377 -7.08 -16.82 23.63
CA LYS A 377 -7.00 -17.65 24.85
C LYS A 377 -7.07 -16.82 26.13
N ALA A 378 -6.51 -15.61 26.13
CA ALA A 378 -6.54 -14.70 27.27
C ALA A 378 -7.95 -14.12 27.51
N SER A 379 -8.70 -13.81 26.44
CA SER A 379 -10.09 -13.34 26.55
C SER A 379 -11.04 -14.45 27.05
N ALA A 380 -10.84 -15.70 26.60
CA ALA A 380 -11.62 -16.86 27.09
C ALA A 380 -11.48 -17.07 28.61
N LYS A 381 -10.28 -16.89 29.18
CA LYS A 381 -10.03 -17.01 30.63
C LYS A 381 -10.69 -15.92 31.48
N LYS A 382 -11.00 -14.76 30.91
CA LYS A 382 -11.67 -13.65 31.63
C LYS A 382 -13.19 -13.85 31.76
N SER A 383 -13.78 -14.69 30.90
CA SER A 383 -15.22 -14.98 30.92
C SER A 383 -15.63 -16.11 31.88
N SER A 384 -14.68 -16.89 32.43
CA SER A 384 -14.99 -18.07 33.27
C SER A 384 -14.99 -17.83 34.78
N THR A 385 -14.77 -16.59 35.26
CA THR A 385 -14.55 -16.32 36.70
C THR A 385 -15.68 -15.52 37.38
N SER A 386 -16.82 -15.28 36.72
CA SER A 386 -17.96 -14.54 37.32
C SER A 386 -19.18 -15.41 37.67
N ALA A 387 -19.10 -16.73 37.55
CA ALA A 387 -20.19 -17.64 37.93
C ALA A 387 -19.83 -18.52 39.13
N LYS A 388 -19.72 -17.93 40.33
CA LYS A 388 -19.77 -18.69 41.59
C LYS A 388 -20.61 -17.97 42.64
N LYS A 389 -21.88 -18.39 42.68
CA LYS A 389 -22.75 -18.56 43.86
C LYS A 389 -22.44 -17.70 45.09
N SER A 390 -23.25 -16.68 45.33
CA SER A 390 -23.60 -16.25 46.69
C SER A 390 -25.00 -16.80 47.02
N SER A 391 -25.05 -17.72 47.98
CA SER A 391 -26.28 -18.12 48.66
C SER A 391 -26.28 -17.51 50.06
N SER A 392 -27.17 -16.56 50.33
CA SER A 392 -27.72 -16.33 51.68
C SER A 392 -28.93 -15.39 51.63
N THR A 393 -30.09 -16.02 51.75
CA THR A 393 -31.30 -15.67 52.51
C THR A 393 -31.45 -14.25 53.11
N ASN A 394 -32.63 -13.67 52.84
CA ASN A 394 -33.41 -12.66 53.59
C ASN A 394 -32.70 -11.44 54.20
N THR A 395 -33.10 -10.24 53.74
CA THR A 395 -34.16 -9.46 54.40
C THR A 395 -34.57 -8.26 53.54
N SER A 396 -35.84 -7.90 53.70
CA SER A 396 -36.61 -6.82 53.09
C SER A 396 -36.02 -5.42 53.24
N ALA A 397 -36.04 -4.62 52.17
CA ALA A 397 -36.37 -3.19 52.25
C ALA A 397 -36.65 -2.62 50.85
N TRP A 398 -37.91 -2.27 50.61
CA TRP A 398 -38.31 -1.21 49.69
C TRP A 398 -37.58 0.09 50.07
N MET A 399 -37.05 0.85 49.10
CA MET A 399 -37.28 2.30 48.98
C MET A 399 -36.92 2.79 47.57
N SER A 400 -37.85 3.57 47.02
CA SER A 400 -37.80 4.26 45.74
C SER A 400 -37.06 5.59 45.84
N SER A 401 -36.49 6.01 44.70
CA SER A 401 -36.28 7.38 44.18
C SER A 401 -36.15 8.57 45.14
N SER A 402 -35.09 9.37 44.94
CA SER A 402 -35.11 10.82 44.64
C SER A 402 -33.99 11.63 45.33
N SER A 403 -33.70 12.79 44.74
CA SER A 403 -32.77 13.88 45.10
C SER A 403 -31.32 13.71 44.60
N LEU A 404 -30.91 14.39 43.53
CA LEU A 404 -30.57 15.82 43.38
C LEU A 404 -29.53 16.33 44.39
N GLY A 405 -28.33 16.60 43.87
CA GLY A 405 -27.54 17.76 44.26
C GLY A 405 -26.33 17.48 45.14
N ARG A 406 -25.13 17.53 44.55
CA ARG A 406 -24.07 18.52 44.87
C ARG A 406 -22.72 18.10 44.27
N ARG A 407 -22.16 18.97 43.43
CA ARG A 407 -20.70 19.07 43.24
C ARG A 407 -20.07 19.59 44.54
N PRO A 408 -18.80 19.28 44.78
CA PRO A 408 -17.87 20.40 44.98
C PRO A 408 -16.62 20.29 44.11
N VAL A 409 -16.07 21.49 43.89
CA VAL A 409 -14.91 21.82 43.08
C VAL A 409 -13.71 22.10 44.02
N ALA A 410 -12.51 21.76 43.52
CA ALA A 410 -11.17 22.29 43.85
C ALA A 410 -10.51 21.96 45.20
N LYS A 411 -9.25 21.49 45.15
CA LYS A 411 -8.07 22.38 45.12
C LYS A 411 -6.77 21.65 44.82
N ALA A 412 -5.87 22.41 44.21
CA ALA A 412 -4.53 22.09 43.73
C ALA A 412 -3.45 22.04 44.83
N ARG A 413 -2.33 21.37 44.56
CA ARG A 413 -0.96 21.93 44.46
C ARG A 413 0.11 20.82 44.52
N GLY A 414 1.15 20.94 43.70
CA GLY A 414 2.39 20.17 43.84
C GLY A 414 3.30 20.23 42.62
N LYS A 415 4.18 21.25 42.58
CA LYS A 415 5.17 21.58 41.55
C LYS A 415 6.48 20.81 41.80
N VAL A 416 7.31 20.55 40.78
CA VAL A 416 8.78 20.81 40.72
C VAL A 416 9.45 20.13 39.50
N ARG A 417 10.08 20.98 38.66
CA ARG A 417 11.39 20.95 37.92
C ARG A 417 11.91 19.59 37.37
N GLY A 418 12.57 19.53 36.21
CA GLY A 418 13.36 20.56 35.54
C GLY A 418 13.82 20.18 34.13
N ALA A 419 14.34 21.19 33.45
CA ALA A 419 14.84 21.17 32.09
C ALA A 419 16.24 20.54 31.98
N LYS A 420 16.54 19.93 30.82
CA LYS A 420 17.90 19.89 30.27
C LYS A 420 17.87 20.00 28.75
N LYS A 421 18.70 20.91 28.26
CA LYS A 421 18.97 21.35 26.89
C LYS A 421 20.21 20.64 26.35
N LYS A 422 20.40 20.73 25.02
CA LYS A 422 21.61 20.52 24.18
C LYS A 422 21.73 19.11 23.58
N THR A 423 22.18 18.90 22.33
CA THR A 423 22.90 19.76 21.36
C THR A 423 22.83 19.13 19.96
N SER A 424 22.86 19.99 18.95
CA SER A 424 23.22 19.68 17.56
C SER A 424 24.66 19.17 17.45
N GLY A 425 24.88 18.13 16.65
CA GLY A 425 26.20 17.68 16.23
C GLY A 425 26.07 16.89 14.94
N GLY A 426 26.49 17.51 13.83
CA GLY A 426 26.68 16.82 12.57
C GLY A 426 27.84 15.85 12.68
N SER A 427 27.66 14.65 12.17
CA SER A 427 28.75 13.70 11.94
C SER A 427 28.55 13.10 10.55
N GLY A 428 29.40 13.50 9.62
CA GLY A 428 29.61 12.79 8.36
C GLY A 428 29.98 11.35 8.69
N GLY A 429 29.05 10.43 8.44
CA GLY A 429 29.12 9.05 8.85
C GLY A 429 29.89 8.21 7.85
N VAL A 430 30.63 7.24 8.39
CA VAL A 430 31.52 6.24 7.77
C VAL A 430 30.85 5.38 6.67
N PHE A 431 29.59 5.62 6.35
CA PHE A 431 28.80 4.94 5.33
C PHE A 431 29.16 5.35 3.89
N ALA A 432 29.57 6.60 3.68
CA ALA A 432 29.89 7.11 2.33
C ALA A 432 31.08 6.38 1.68
N ALA A 433 32.05 5.89 2.48
CA ALA A 433 33.27 5.28 1.96
C ALA A 433 33.14 3.77 1.66
N MET A 434 31.94 3.17 1.75
CA MET A 434 31.76 1.71 1.61
C MET A 434 30.73 1.33 0.53
N MET A 435 30.10 2.32 -0.11
CA MET A 435 29.15 2.11 -1.22
C MET A 435 29.58 2.81 -2.51
N ASP A 436 30.86 3.20 -2.60
CA ASP A 436 31.42 4.00 -3.71
C ASP A 436 32.48 3.21 -4.53
N ASP A 437 32.58 1.90 -4.33
CA ASP A 437 33.70 1.09 -4.90
C ASP A 437 33.19 -0.23 -5.51
N SER A 438 31.96 -0.23 -6.03
CA SER A 438 31.39 -1.38 -6.75
C SER A 438 30.94 -1.02 -8.16
N ASP A 439 31.74 -0.21 -8.86
CA ASP A 439 31.75 -0.10 -10.32
C ASP A 439 33.21 -0.07 -10.79
N SER A 440 33.73 -1.27 -11.06
CA SER A 440 34.91 -1.54 -11.88
C SER A 440 34.94 -3.04 -12.15
N ASP A 441 34.10 -3.46 -13.10
CA ASP A 441 34.54 -4.28 -14.24
C ASP A 441 33.73 -3.86 -15.48
#